data_AF-A0A6D0IF34-F1
#
_entry.id   AF-A0A6D0IF34-F1
#
_cell.length_a   1.000
_cell.length_b   1.000
_cell.length_c   1.000
_cell.angle_alpha   90.00
_cell.angle_beta   90.00
_cell.angle_gamma   90.00
#
_symmetry.space_group_name_H-M   'P 1'
#
loop_
_entity.id
_entity.type
_entity.pdbx_description
1 polymer ?
#
loop_
_entity_poly.entity_id
_entity_poly.type
_entity_poly.pdbx_seq_one_letter_code
_entity_poly.pdbx_strand_id
1 'polypeptide(L)'
;MGKTISIKVLFGIYFLLMAGKVFAFSCNVDGGSSIGAGTTSVYVNLDPVIQPGQNLVVDLSQHISCWNDYGGWYDTDHINLVQGSAFAGSLQSY
;
A
#
# COMPACT_ATOMS: atom_id res chain seq x y z
N MET A 1 -10.05 12.30 48.57
CA MET A 1 -8.73 11.95 48.00
C MET A 1 -8.78 12.21 46.49
N GLY A 2 -8.69 13.48 46.08
CA GLY A 2 -8.83 13.89 44.68
C GLY A 2 -7.47 13.91 44.00
N LYS A 3 -7.21 13.01 43.06
CA LYS A 3 -6.00 13.03 42.25
C LYS A 3 -6.11 14.17 41.25
N THR A 4 -5.39 15.27 41.48
CA THR A 4 -5.26 16.36 40.52
C THR A 4 -4.46 15.86 39.31
N ILE A 5 -5.14 15.55 38.21
CA ILE A 5 -4.48 15.18 36.96
C ILE A 5 -3.81 16.44 36.41
N SER A 6 -2.47 16.43 36.34
CA SER A 6 -1.68 17.57 35.88
C SER A 6 -2.04 17.95 34.44
N ILE A 7 -2.07 19.26 34.14
CA ILE A 7 -2.37 19.79 32.81
C ILE A 7 -1.47 19.18 31.71
N LYS A 8 -0.24 18.79 32.07
CA LYS A 8 0.70 18.09 31.17
C LYS A 8 0.18 16.72 30.74
N VAL A 9 -0.51 16.01 31.63
CA VAL A 9 -1.11 14.69 31.34
C VAL A 9 -2.31 14.86 30.42
N LEU A 10 -3.14 15.88 30.64
CA LEU A 10 -4.25 16.21 29.73
C LEU A 10 -3.75 16.60 28.33
N PHE A 11 -2.69 17.39 28.24
CA PHE A 11 -2.06 17.74 26.96
C PHE A 11 -1.46 16.52 26.25
N GLY A 12 -0.80 15.63 27.00
CA GLY A 12 -0.24 14.39 26.44
C GLY A 12 -1.31 13.45 25.89
N ILE A 13 -2.42 13.28 26.62
CA ILE A 13 -3.57 12.48 26.15
C ILE A 13 -4.21 13.11 24.93
N TYR A 14 -4.37 14.45 24.90
CA TYR A 14 -4.92 15.15 23.74
C TYR A 14 -4.07 14.95 22.47
N PHE A 15 -2.75 15.05 22.56
CA PHE A 15 -1.87 14.79 21.41
C PHE A 15 -1.92 13.33 20.94
N LEU A 16 -2.04 12.37 21.87
CA LEU A 16 -2.23 10.95 21.52
C LEU A 16 -3.57 10.70 20.82
N LEU A 17 -4.64 11.39 21.21
CA LEU A 17 -5.95 11.29 20.57
C LEU A 17 -5.97 11.95 19.18
N MET A 18 -5.12 12.96 18.96
CA MET A 18 -4.92 13.64 17.67
C MET A 18 -3.85 12.98 16.79
N ALA A 19 -3.25 11.86 17.22
CA ALA A 19 -2.44 11.01 16.35
C ALA A 19 -3.37 10.29 15.36
N GLY A 20 -3.89 11.06 14.40
CA GLY A 20 -4.70 10.56 13.31
C GLY A 20 -3.92 9.63 12.39
N LYS A 21 -4.66 8.91 11.54
CA LYS A 21 -4.08 8.11 10.46
C LYS A 21 -3.26 9.05 9.57
N VAL A 22 -1.94 8.89 9.56
CA VAL A 22 -1.02 9.75 8.79
C VAL A 22 -1.08 9.45 7.28
N PHE A 23 -1.72 8.36 6.90
CA PHE A 23 -1.86 7.96 5.50
C PHE A 23 -3.35 7.83 5.16
N ALA A 24 -3.76 8.59 4.15
CA ALA A 24 -5.08 8.55 3.55
C ALA A 24 -5.08 7.76 2.23
N PHE A 25 -4.21 6.74 2.17
CA PHE A 25 -3.99 5.93 0.99
C PHE A 25 -4.04 4.46 1.38
N SER A 26 -4.78 3.70 0.60
CA SER A 26 -4.93 2.27 0.79
C SER A 26 -4.95 1.56 -0.57
N CYS A 27 -4.41 0.34 -0.60
CA CYS A 27 -4.52 -0.56 -1.73
C CYS A 27 -5.13 -1.90 -1.30
N ASN A 28 -5.55 -2.72 -2.25
CA ASN A 28 -5.77 -4.14 -2.04
C ASN A 28 -5.27 -4.94 -3.25
N VAL A 29 -5.25 -6.25 -3.04
CA VAL A 29 -4.99 -7.26 -4.08
C VAL A 29 -6.23 -8.14 -4.17
N ASP A 30 -6.77 -8.31 -5.38
CA ASP A 30 -7.92 -9.18 -5.67
C ASP A 30 -9.16 -8.93 -4.78
N GLY A 31 -9.40 -7.67 -4.39
CA GLY A 31 -10.51 -7.32 -3.49
C GLY A 31 -10.32 -7.73 -2.03
N GLY A 32 -9.10 -8.11 -1.65
CA GLY A 32 -8.74 -8.50 -0.27
C GLY A 32 -8.72 -7.34 0.73
N SER A 33 -8.09 -7.58 1.88
CA SER A 33 -7.95 -6.58 2.96
C SER A 33 -7.18 -5.34 2.51
N SER A 34 -7.52 -4.18 3.08
CA SER A 34 -6.79 -2.93 2.85
C SER A 34 -5.33 -3.01 3.34
N ILE A 35 -4.42 -2.49 2.52
CA ILE A 35 -2.98 -2.45 2.70
C ILE A 35 -2.55 -0.97 2.65
N GLY A 36 -2.07 -0.45 3.76
CA GLY A 36 -1.56 0.93 3.84
C GLY A 36 -0.05 1.06 3.59
N ALA A 37 0.73 -0.01 3.81
CA ALA A 37 2.17 -0.07 3.58
C ALA A 37 2.69 -1.52 3.64
N GLY A 38 3.95 -1.73 3.25
CA GLY A 38 4.67 -2.99 3.41
C GLY A 38 4.77 -3.82 2.13
N THR A 39 4.98 -5.13 2.30
CA THR A 39 5.15 -6.07 1.18
C THR A 39 3.96 -7.02 1.12
N THR A 40 3.37 -7.18 -0.06
CA THR A 40 2.24 -8.08 -0.31
C THR A 40 2.52 -8.90 -1.56
N SER A 41 2.15 -10.18 -1.54
CA SER A 41 2.22 -11.07 -2.70
C SER A 41 1.02 -10.85 -3.63
N VAL A 42 1.28 -10.84 -4.94
CA VAL A 42 0.26 -10.80 -5.99
C VAL A 42 0.40 -12.08 -6.82
N TYR A 43 -0.64 -12.90 -6.83
CA TYR A 43 -0.65 -14.15 -7.58
C TYR A 43 -1.26 -13.89 -8.95
N VAL A 44 -0.52 -14.21 -10.01
CA VAL A 44 -0.92 -13.94 -11.39
C VAL A 44 -1.10 -15.25 -12.16
N ASN A 45 -2.05 -15.25 -13.08
CA ASN A 45 -2.21 -16.33 -14.05
C ASN A 45 -1.39 -15.99 -15.30
N LEU A 46 -0.62 -16.95 -15.80
CA LEU A 46 0.23 -16.80 -16.98
C LEU A 46 -0.18 -17.78 -18.06
N ASP A 47 0.16 -17.46 -19.31
CA ASP A 47 0.05 -18.42 -20.39
C ASP A 47 0.91 -19.66 -20.08
N PRO A 48 0.32 -20.86 -20.08
CA PRO A 48 1.02 -22.08 -19.67
C PRO A 48 2.08 -22.53 -20.68
N VAL A 49 2.06 -21.97 -21.89
CA VAL A 49 2.99 -22.29 -22.98
C VAL A 49 3.34 -21.01 -23.72
N ILE A 50 4.64 -20.76 -23.89
CA ILE A 50 5.18 -19.69 -24.74
C ILE A 50 6.13 -20.28 -25.77
N GLN A 51 6.12 -19.72 -26.98
CA GLN A 51 7.08 -20.08 -28.03
C GLN A 51 8.35 -19.23 -27.93
N PRO A 52 9.49 -19.70 -28.45
CA PRO A 52 10.69 -18.89 -28.56
C PRO A 52 10.41 -17.55 -29.27
N GLY A 53 10.84 -16.46 -28.65
CA GLY A 53 10.62 -15.10 -29.16
C GLY A 53 9.28 -14.46 -28.78
N GLN A 54 8.41 -15.15 -28.03
CA GLN A 54 7.22 -14.55 -27.44
C GLN A 54 7.49 -14.00 -26.03
N ASN A 55 6.79 -12.91 -25.69
CA ASN A 55 6.86 -12.31 -24.36
C ASN A 55 5.65 -12.71 -23.51
N LEU A 56 5.87 -12.85 -22.21
CA LEU A 56 4.79 -12.91 -21.22
C LEU A 56 4.33 -11.49 -20.89
N VAL A 57 3.01 -11.28 -20.87
CA VAL A 57 2.41 -10.03 -20.42
C VAL A 57 1.71 -10.28 -19.09
N VAL A 58 2.14 -9.55 -18.06
CA VAL A 58 1.54 -9.60 -16.73
C VAL A 58 0.77 -8.30 -16.50
N ASP A 59 -0.55 -8.36 -16.63
CA ASP A 59 -1.42 -7.21 -16.40
C ASP A 59 -1.80 -7.12 -14.90
N LEU A 60 -1.04 -6.32 -14.14
CA LEU A 60 -1.30 -6.10 -12.72
C LEU A 60 -2.53 -5.22 -12.44
N SER A 61 -3.10 -4.56 -13.44
CA SER A 61 -4.32 -3.75 -13.26
C SER A 61 -5.55 -4.61 -12.93
N GLN A 62 -5.50 -5.91 -13.27
CA GLN A 62 -6.52 -6.88 -12.90
C GLN A 62 -6.48 -7.29 -11.43
N HIS A 63 -5.38 -7.00 -10.74
CA HIS A 63 -5.10 -7.49 -9.39
C HIS A 63 -4.98 -6.39 -8.35
N ILE A 64 -4.25 -5.31 -8.67
CA ILE A 64 -3.90 -4.26 -7.72
C ILE A 64 -4.79 -3.05 -7.95
N SER A 65 -5.49 -2.63 -6.90
CA SER A 65 -6.29 -1.41 -6.89
C SER A 65 -5.97 -0.58 -5.67
N CYS A 66 -5.87 0.74 -5.85
CA CYS A 66 -5.62 1.68 -4.77
C CYS A 66 -6.61 2.83 -4.82
N TRP A 67 -6.86 3.44 -3.66
CA TRP A 67 -7.78 4.57 -3.52
C TRP A 67 -7.29 5.52 -2.43
N ASN A 68 -7.78 6.75 -2.53
CA ASN A 68 -7.67 7.76 -1.48
C ASN A 68 -8.80 7.53 -0.47
N ASP A 69 -8.45 7.40 0.81
CA ASP A 69 -9.35 7.10 1.91
C ASP A 69 -10.28 8.27 2.28
N TYR A 70 -9.95 9.52 1.89
CA TYR A 70 -10.83 10.67 2.10
C TYR A 70 -11.84 10.88 0.97
N GLY A 71 -11.44 10.59 -0.27
CA GLY A 71 -12.23 10.83 -1.47
C GLY A 71 -12.30 12.31 -1.89
N GLY A 72 -12.93 12.57 -3.04
CA GLY A 72 -13.16 13.93 -3.53
C GLY A 72 -11.89 14.74 -3.83
N TRP A 73 -10.76 14.06 -4.10
CA TRP A 73 -9.44 14.67 -4.29
C TRP A 73 -8.90 15.45 -3.07
N TYR A 74 -9.50 15.26 -1.90
CA TYR A 74 -9.00 15.84 -0.66
C TYR A 74 -7.73 15.10 -0.22
N ASP A 75 -6.65 15.84 0.04
CA ASP A 75 -5.32 15.29 0.35
C ASP A 75 -4.89 14.27 -0.72
N THR A 76 -4.82 14.71 -1.98
CA THR A 76 -4.57 13.83 -3.13
C THR A 76 -3.24 13.10 -3.00
N ASP A 77 -3.29 11.78 -3.10
CA ASP A 77 -2.09 10.94 -3.06
C ASP A 77 -1.32 10.98 -4.38
N HIS A 78 0.01 10.97 -4.28
CA HIS A 78 0.93 10.93 -5.42
C HIS A 78 1.75 9.64 -5.37
N ILE A 79 1.53 8.75 -6.35
CA ILE A 79 2.16 7.43 -6.40
C ILE A 79 3.08 7.28 -7.61
N ASN A 80 4.24 6.64 -7.41
CA ASN A 80 5.15 6.25 -8.48
C ASN A 80 5.82 4.92 -8.14
N LEU A 81 6.22 4.18 -9.17
CA LEU A 81 7.16 3.07 -9.01
C LEU A 81 8.56 3.63 -8.73
N VAL A 82 9.38 2.88 -7.99
CA VAL A 82 10.68 3.34 -7.50
C VAL A 82 11.83 2.66 -8.27
N GLN A 83 12.90 3.42 -8.50
CA GLN A 83 14.15 2.90 -9.06
C GLN A 83 14.68 1.73 -8.21
N GLY A 84 15.14 0.68 -8.88
CA GLY A 84 15.63 -0.54 -8.22
C GLY A 84 14.61 -1.68 -8.18
N SER A 85 13.38 -1.47 -8.65
CA SER A 85 12.46 -2.56 -8.97
C SER A 85 13.09 -3.46 -10.02
N ALA A 86 13.15 -4.78 -9.77
CA ALA A 86 13.90 -5.72 -10.58
C ALA A 86 13.23 -7.10 -10.61
N PHE A 87 13.67 -7.94 -11.55
CA PHE A 87 13.31 -9.36 -11.56
C PHE A 87 13.87 -10.08 -10.32
N ALA A 88 13.18 -11.14 -9.91
CA ALA A 88 13.71 -12.08 -8.93
C ALA A 88 15.01 -12.72 -9.47
N GLY A 89 15.92 -13.12 -8.57
CA GLY A 89 17.27 -13.57 -8.96
C GLY A 89 17.32 -14.70 -10.00
N SER A 90 16.37 -15.62 -9.98
CA SER A 90 16.28 -16.70 -10.98
C SER A 90 15.92 -16.21 -12.39
N LEU A 91 15.33 -15.02 -12.51
CA LEU A 91 14.92 -14.38 -13.75
C LEU A 91 15.80 -13.15 -14.08
N GLN A 92 16.94 -12.98 -13.40
CA GLN A 92 17.80 -11.80 -13.57
C GLN A 92 18.35 -11.62 -15.00
N SER A 93 18.42 -12.70 -15.78
CA SER A 93 18.90 -12.68 -17.17
C SER A 93 17.82 -12.40 -18.21
N TYR A 94 16.59 -12.11 -17.80
CA TYR A 94 15.51 -11.66 -18.68
C TYR A 94 15.68 -10.18 -19.04
#